data_AF-A0AAN6K1R4-F1
#
_entry.id   AF-A0AAN6K1R4-F1
#
_cell.length_a   1.000
_cell.length_b   1.000
_cell.length_c   1.000
_cell.angle_alpha   90.00
_cell.angle_beta   90.00
_cell.angle_gamma   90.00
#
_symmetry.space_group_name_H-M   'P 1'
#
loop_
_entity.id
_entity.type
_entity.pdbx_description
1 polymer ?
#
loop_
_entity_poly.entity_id
_entity_poly.type
_entity_poly.pdbx_seq_one_letter_code
_entity_poly.pdbx_strand_id
1 'polypeptide(L)'
;MPPTIRIIAEPGRYYTSAAFTLACNVIARRTVEDRDTGVKSYMLYLNDGVYGNFSSIMFDHQHPVPQILRTKRRPDAFDYKHYSASSESLMDSG
;
A
#
# COMPACT_ATOMS: atom_id res chain seq x y z
N MET A 1 6.92 -17.85 45.52
CA MET A 1 7.17 -16.87 44.43
C MET A 1 8.51 -16.20 44.74
N PRO A 2 9.49 -16.18 43.82
CA PRO A 2 10.75 -15.49 44.07
C PRO A 2 10.50 -13.99 44.31
N PRO A 3 11.21 -13.34 45.23
CA PRO A 3 10.86 -12.00 45.74
C PRO A 3 11.11 -10.85 44.75
N THR A 4 11.79 -11.09 43.62
CA THR A 4 12.03 -10.08 42.59
C THR A 4 12.18 -10.73 41.22
N ILE A 5 11.22 -10.49 40.34
CA ILE A 5 11.26 -10.90 38.93
C ILE A 5 11.53 -9.64 38.11
N ARG A 6 12.59 -9.65 37.29
CA ARG A 6 12.87 -8.60 36.31
C ARG A 6 12.35 -9.06 34.95
N ILE A 7 11.33 -8.37 34.44
CA ILE A 7 10.78 -8.63 33.10
C ILE A 7 11.48 -7.71 32.11
N ILE A 8 11.96 -8.29 31.00
CA ILE A 8 12.50 -7.57 29.84
C ILE A 8 11.77 -8.06 28.58
N ALA A 9 11.80 -7.26 27.53
CA ALA A 9 11.18 -7.57 26.24
C ALA A 9 12.11 -7.16 25.08
N GLU A 10 11.85 -7.72 23.89
CA GLU A 10 12.60 -7.43 22.66
C GLU A 10 11.68 -6.79 21.60
N PRO A 11 11.18 -5.55 21.82
CA PRO A 11 10.16 -4.97 20.96
C PRO A 11 10.79 -4.32 19.70
N GLY A 12 11.14 -5.12 18.70
CA GLY A 12 11.75 -4.63 17.45
C GLY A 12 10.80 -3.75 16.62
N ARG A 13 9.71 -4.34 16.10
CA ARG A 13 8.76 -3.65 15.21
C ARG A 13 8.13 -2.40 15.85
N TYR A 14 7.89 -2.45 17.16
CA TYR A 14 7.32 -1.33 17.91
C TYR A 14 8.14 -0.04 17.76
N TYR A 15 9.46 -0.13 17.72
CA TYR A 15 10.31 1.06 17.59
C TYR A 15 10.48 1.55 16.14
N THR A 16 10.45 0.64 15.17
CA THR A 16 10.88 0.97 13.79
C THR A 16 9.75 1.14 12.80
N SER A 17 8.54 0.64 13.06
CA SER A 17 7.47 0.60 12.06
C SER A 17 7.01 1.98 11.57
N ALA A 18 7.04 3.00 12.44
CA ALA A 18 6.62 4.36 12.10
C ALA A 18 7.77 5.27 11.66
N ALA A 19 9.02 4.80 11.71
CA ALA A 19 10.19 5.62 11.39
C ALA A 19 10.43 5.78 9.88
N PHE A 20 9.83 4.91 9.06
CA PHE A 20 10.05 4.86 7.62
C PHE A 20 8.77 5.13 6.84
N THR A 21 8.90 5.79 5.70
CA THR A 21 7.83 6.00 4.72
C THR A 21 8.34 5.58 3.35
N LEU A 22 7.56 4.74 2.66
CA LEU A 22 7.90 4.27 1.32
C LEU A 22 7.34 5.23 0.27
N ALA A 23 8.20 5.64 -0.67
CA ALA A 23 7.79 6.39 -1.85
C ALA A 23 8.08 5.58 -3.11
N CYS A 24 7.05 5.36 -3.93
CA CYS A 24 7.16 4.65 -5.22
C CYS A 24 6.70 5.55 -6.36
N ASN A 25 7.22 5.31 -7.56
CA ASN A 25 6.79 5.99 -8.76
C ASN A 25 5.80 5.13 -9.55
N VAL A 26 4.76 5.75 -10.10
CA VAL A 26 3.86 5.11 -11.06
C VAL A 26 4.59 5.02 -12.40
N ILE A 27 4.87 3.80 -12.86
CA ILE A 27 5.60 3.55 -14.10
C ILE A 27 4.67 3.24 -15.28
N ALA A 28 3.46 2.78 -15.01
CA ALA A 28 2.43 2.58 -16.02
C ALA A 28 1.03 2.77 -15.46
N ARG A 29 0.07 3.05 -16.35
CA ARG A 29 -1.35 3.15 -16.05
C ARG A 29 -2.14 2.45 -17.14
N ARG A 30 -3.11 1.63 -16.75
CA ARG A 30 -4.11 1.07 -17.65
C ARG A 30 -5.48 1.64 -17.30
N THR A 31 -6.18 2.17 -18.30
CA THR A 31 -7.59 2.59 -18.16
C THR A 31 -8.49 1.40 -18.48
N VAL A 32 -9.47 1.15 -17.62
CA VAL A 32 -10.49 0.13 -17.79
C VAL A 32 -11.83 0.85 -17.80
N GLU A 33 -12.57 0.78 -18.89
CA GLU A 33 -13.88 1.41 -19.02
C GLU A 33 -14.94 0.32 -18.99
N ASP A 34 -15.85 0.42 -18.03
CA ASP A 34 -17.02 -0.43 -17.94
C ASP A 34 -18.03 0.00 -19.02
N ARG A 35 -18.41 -0.94 -19.88
CA ARG A 35 -19.29 -0.67 -21.03
C ARG A 35 -20.74 -0.47 -20.62
N ASP A 36 -21.15 -1.04 -19.50
CA ASP A 36 -22.55 -1.01 -19.05
C ASP A 36 -22.81 0.22 -18.19
N THR A 37 -21.84 0.62 -17.36
CA THR A 37 -21.96 1.77 -16.46
C THR A 37 -21.28 3.04 -16.98
N GLY A 38 -20.40 2.93 -17.98
CA GLY A 38 -19.55 4.02 -18.46
C GLY A 38 -18.46 4.45 -17.46
N VAL A 39 -18.31 3.72 -16.35
CA VAL A 39 -17.36 4.07 -15.29
C VAL A 39 -15.94 3.72 -15.72
N LYS A 40 -15.03 4.70 -15.57
CA LYS A 40 -13.60 4.51 -15.83
C LYS A 40 -12.88 4.17 -14.53
N SER A 41 -12.31 2.97 -14.50
CA SER A 41 -11.39 2.49 -13.48
C SER A 41 -9.95 2.57 -13.99
N TYR A 42 -8.99 2.66 -13.07
CA TYR A 42 -7.58 2.77 -13.42
C TYR A 42 -6.75 1.78 -12.62
N MET A 43 -5.89 1.04 -13.32
CA MET A 43 -4.87 0.20 -12.71
C MET A 43 -3.53 0.92 -12.79
N LEU A 44 -2.86 1.06 -11.65
CA LEU A 44 -1.56 1.72 -11.53
C LEU A 44 -0.50 0.67 -11.28
N TYR A 45 0.62 0.77 -11.99
CA TYR A 45 1.77 -0.10 -11.82
C TYR A 45 2.90 0.71 -11.19
N LEU A 46 3.45 0.21 -10.09
CA LEU A 46 4.53 0.84 -9.34
C LEU A 46 5.87 0.21 -9.70
N ASN A 47 6.96 0.94 -9.48
CA ASN A 47 8.33 0.44 -9.64
C ASN A 47 8.81 -0.47 -8.49
N ASP A 48 7.92 -0.84 -7.58
CA ASP A 48 8.18 -1.69 -6.42
C ASP A 48 6.96 -2.61 -6.21
N GLY A 49 7.13 -3.71 -5.49
CA GLY A 49 6.10 -4.74 -5.38
C GLY A 49 6.31 -5.72 -4.23
N VAL A 50 5.58 -6.83 -4.27
CA VAL A 50 5.52 -7.84 -3.19
C VAL A 50 6.82 -8.62 -2.99
N TYR A 51 7.70 -8.64 -3.99
CA TYR A 51 9.06 -9.18 -3.85
C TYR A 51 10.06 -8.16 -3.27
N GLY A 52 9.62 -6.92 -3.02
CA GLY A 52 10.39 -5.83 -2.45
C GLY A 52 9.77 -5.31 -1.16
N ASN A 53 9.58 -3.98 -1.07
CA ASN A 53 9.11 -3.33 0.16
C ASN A 53 7.65 -3.67 0.52
N PHE A 54 6.86 -4.24 -0.40
CA PHE A 54 5.50 -4.69 -0.12
C PHE A 54 5.38 -6.18 0.25
N SER A 55 6.50 -6.87 0.50
CA SER A 55 6.51 -8.27 0.94
C SER A 55 5.70 -8.51 2.22
N SER A 56 5.67 -7.53 3.13
CA SER A 56 4.84 -7.57 4.34
C SER A 56 3.34 -7.68 4.07
N ILE A 57 2.85 -7.41 2.85
CA ILE A 57 1.45 -7.71 2.49
C ILE A 57 1.21 -9.22 2.52
N MET A 58 2.11 -10.00 1.92
CA MET A 58 1.96 -11.46 1.84
C MET A 58 2.35 -12.16 3.14
N PHE A 59 3.42 -11.71 3.80
CA PHE A 59 4.00 -12.43 4.94
C PHE A 59 3.53 -11.92 6.30
N ASP A 60 3.19 -10.62 6.41
CA ASP A 60 2.81 -9.96 7.67
C ASP A 60 1.34 -9.48 7.67
N HIS A 61 0.56 -9.79 6.63
CA HIS A 61 -0.83 -9.34 6.43
C HIS A 61 -1.01 -7.83 6.64
N GLN A 62 -0.01 -7.05 6.25
CA GLN A 62 -0.08 -5.60 6.39
C GLN A 62 -1.00 -5.01 5.32
N HIS A 63 -1.67 -3.92 5.68
CA HIS A 63 -2.55 -3.17 4.78
C HIS A 63 -1.97 -1.75 4.57
N PRO A 64 -1.02 -1.57 3.62
CA PRO A 64 -0.50 -0.25 3.30
C PRO A 64 -1.61 0.67 2.78
N VAL A 65 -1.62 1.92 3.26
CA VAL A 65 -2.55 2.94 2.79
C VAL A 65 -1.82 3.84 1.79
N PRO A 66 -2.21 3.87 0.51
CA PRO A 66 -1.54 4.69 -0.48
C PRO A 66 -1.85 6.17 -0.27
N GLN A 67 -0.83 7.02 -0.38
CA GLN A 67 -0.95 8.48 -0.32
C GLN A 67 -0.19 9.15 -1.45
N ILE A 68 -0.73 10.26 -1.96
CA ILE A 68 -0.08 11.03 -3.03
C ILE A 68 1.05 11.84 -2.41
N LEU A 69 2.30 11.49 -2.73
CA LEU A 69 3.47 12.28 -2.29
C LEU A 69 3.54 13.64 -3.00
N ARG A 70 3.35 13.64 -4.33
CA ARG A 70 3.35 14.87 -5.13
C ARG A 70 2.58 14.63 -6.42
N THR A 71 1.66 15.54 -6.74
CA THR A 71 1.01 15.60 -8.04
C THR A 71 1.30 16.95 -8.69
N LYS A 72 1.66 16.95 -9.98
CA LYS A 72 1.52 18.18 -10.77
C LYS A 72 0.04 18.26 -11.10
N ARG A 73 -0.66 19.33 -10.66
CA ARG A 73 -2.05 19.61 -11.09
C ARG A 73 -2.05 19.61 -12.61
N ARG A 74 -2.45 18.50 -13.22
CA ARG A 74 -2.83 18.46 -14.61
C ARG A 74 -4.34 18.71 -14.66
N PRO A 75 -4.87 19.39 -15.67
CA PRO A 75 -6.30 19.63 -15.79
C PRO A 75 -7.14 18.33 -15.90
N ASP A 76 -6.51 17.17 -16.12
CA ASP A 76 -7.10 15.82 -16.07
C ASP A 76 -6.88 15.09 -14.72
N ALA A 77 -6.37 15.76 -13.69
CA ALA A 77 -6.10 15.15 -12.39
C ALA A 77 -7.39 15.01 -11.56
N PHE A 78 -7.88 13.78 -11.44
CA PHE A 78 -9.06 13.43 -10.64
C PHE A 78 -8.74 13.26 -9.15
N ASP A 79 -9.73 13.54 -8.31
CA ASP A 79 -9.65 13.50 -6.86
C ASP A 79 -9.62 12.04 -6.36
N TYR A 80 -8.48 11.59 -5.82
CA TYR A 80 -8.18 10.20 -5.47
C TYR A 80 -8.91 9.69 -4.20
N LYS A 81 -9.92 10.40 -3.71
CA LYS A 81 -10.52 10.16 -2.38
C LYS A 81 -11.40 8.90 -2.24
N HIS A 82 -11.69 8.15 -3.31
CA HIS A 82 -12.75 7.12 -3.27
C HIS A 82 -12.34 5.64 -3.35
N TYR A 83 -11.07 5.28 -3.57
CA TYR A 83 -10.66 3.86 -3.66
C TYR A 83 -9.87 3.39 -2.44
N SER A 84 -10.57 3.24 -1.30
CA SER A 84 -10.06 2.62 -0.07
C SER A 84 -10.57 1.19 0.14
N ALA A 85 -11.25 0.58 -0.84
CA ALA A 85 -11.91 -0.70 -0.64
C ALA A 85 -11.73 -1.63 -1.86
N SER A 86 -10.60 -2.33 -1.91
CA SER A 86 -10.51 -3.71 -2.44
C SER A 86 -9.06 -4.20 -2.38
N SER A 87 -8.71 -4.79 -1.24
CA SER A 87 -7.47 -5.53 -1.01
C SER A 87 -7.37 -6.86 -1.78
N GLU A 88 -8.21 -7.08 -2.79
CA GLU A 88 -8.36 -8.39 -3.47
C GLU A 88 -7.57 -8.54 -4.77
N SER A 89 -6.99 -7.47 -5.34
CA SER A 89 -6.35 -7.59 -6.66
C SER A 89 -4.88 -8.03 -6.63
N LEU A 90 -4.31 -8.37 -5.48
CA LEU A 90 -2.89 -8.74 -5.33
C LEU A 90 -2.63 -10.25 -5.42
N MET A 91 -3.66 -11.08 -5.57
CA MET A 91 -3.54 -12.55 -5.59
C MET A 91 -3.64 -13.19 -6.98
N ASP A 92 -4.01 -12.45 -8.03
CA ASP A 92 -4.25 -13.02 -9.37
C ASP A 92 -3.12 -12.72 -10.37
N SER A 93 -1.88 -13.00 -9.98
CA SER A 93 -0.74 -12.97 -10.89
C SER A 93 0.12 -14.21 -10.67
N GLY A 94 -0.47 -15.35 -11.05
CA GLY A 94 0.20 -16.63 -11.30
C GLY A 94 0.06 -17.00 -12.77
#